data_AF-A0A218ZTE7-F1
#
_entry.id   AF-A0A218ZTE7-F1
#
_cell.length_a   1.000
_cell.length_b   1.000
_cell.length_c   1.000
_cell.angle_alpha   90.00
_cell.angle_beta   90.00
_cell.angle_gamma   90.00
#
_symmetry.space_group_name_H-M   'P 1'
#
loop_
_entity.id
_entity.type
_entity.pdbx_description
1 polymer ?
#
loop_
_entity_poly.entity_id
_entity_poly.type
_entity_poly.pdbx_seq_one_letter_code
_entity_poly.pdbx_strand_id
1 'polypeptide(L)'
;MFSLKVNSKADTGIGTLIVFIAMVLVAAVAAAVLINTAGQLQTRAQTTGSQTTQQVASGLGIQAIYGQDSNIVTPEAGLIEYMAIYVTPNAGSSPINLGNVTVSLTYQGFSASLTYAPSNATGAKASSYEGYHSAIGGTANVFSLTYFSAINGTANGSVHFALLGVANATKSITGTYPVVQPGDEMAILINVSAVFGGVSGSAVSTGIAQGQQVSGTVSPQTGAPASISFTSPIAYTTRVMQLQ
;
A
#
# COMPACT_ATOMS: atom_id res chain seq x y z
N MET A 1 -35.21 87.09 -23.36
CA MET A 1 -34.24 86.24 -22.64
C MET A 1 -35.01 85.13 -21.94
N PHE A 2 -34.95 83.89 -22.43
CA PHE A 2 -35.54 82.73 -21.73
C PHE A 2 -34.58 82.28 -20.63
N SER A 3 -35.03 82.38 -19.37
CA SER A 3 -34.30 81.86 -18.20
C SER A 3 -34.74 80.43 -17.94
N LEU A 4 -33.89 79.46 -18.27
CA LEU A 4 -34.08 78.05 -17.94
C LEU A 4 -33.79 77.86 -16.45
N LYS A 5 -34.82 77.54 -15.65
CA LYS A 5 -34.66 77.18 -14.24
C LYS A 5 -34.03 75.79 -14.14
N VAL A 6 -32.79 75.73 -13.66
CA VAL A 6 -32.10 74.47 -13.32
C VAL A 6 -32.85 73.80 -12.17
N ASN A 7 -33.38 72.60 -12.41
CA ASN A 7 -34.13 71.83 -11.42
C ASN A 7 -33.19 70.87 -10.67
N SER A 8 -32.48 71.40 -9.66
CA SER A 8 -31.49 70.68 -8.84
C SER A 8 -32.01 69.40 -8.15
N LYS A 9 -33.34 69.24 -8.02
CA LYS A 9 -33.96 68.01 -7.49
C LYS A 9 -33.85 66.82 -8.47
N ALA A 10 -33.92 67.08 -9.78
CA ALA A 10 -33.76 66.03 -10.80
C ALA A 10 -32.31 65.52 -10.88
N ASP A 11 -31.32 66.43 -10.78
CA ASP A 11 -29.90 66.07 -10.73
C ASP A 11 -29.54 65.25 -9.48
N THR A 12 -30.12 65.60 -8.32
CA THR A 12 -29.90 64.84 -7.07
C THR A 12 -30.48 63.41 -7.17
N GLY A 13 -31.63 63.25 -7.84
CA GLY A 13 -32.26 61.94 -8.05
C GLY A 13 -31.46 61.02 -8.98
N ILE A 14 -30.87 61.56 -10.06
CA ILE A 14 -29.99 60.80 -10.95
C ILE A 14 -28.76 60.30 -10.20
N GLY A 15 -28.16 61.13 -9.33
CA GLY A 15 -27.04 60.73 -8.47
C GLY A 15 -27.38 59.54 -7.57
N THR A 16 -28.56 59.54 -6.94
CA THR A 16 -29.01 58.41 -6.10
C THR A 16 -29.24 57.13 -6.89
N LEU A 17 -29.78 57.21 -8.11
CA LEU A 17 -29.99 56.03 -8.97
C LEU A 17 -28.66 55.41 -9.45
N ILE A 18 -27.67 56.24 -9.76
CA ILE A 18 -26.33 55.77 -10.15
C ILE A 18 -25.67 54.99 -9.00
N VAL A 19 -25.71 55.53 -7.78
CA VAL A 19 -25.15 54.86 -6.60
C VAL A 19 -25.90 53.58 -6.28
N PHE A 20 -27.23 53.58 -6.44
CA PHE A 20 -28.04 52.39 -6.21
C PHE A 20 -27.63 51.25 -7.16
N ILE A 21 -27.52 51.52 -8.46
CA ILE A 21 -27.10 50.52 -9.45
C ILE A 21 -25.66 50.05 -9.15
N ALA A 22 -24.75 50.97 -8.83
CA ALA A 22 -23.37 50.63 -8.49
C ALA A 22 -23.30 49.70 -7.26
N MET A 23 -24.06 49.99 -6.21
CA MET A 23 -24.10 49.17 -4.99
C MET A 23 -24.65 47.77 -5.27
N VAL A 24 -25.70 47.66 -6.09
CA VAL A 24 -26.26 46.36 -6.49
C VAL A 24 -25.25 45.53 -7.27
N LEU A 25 -24.49 46.13 -8.18
CA LEU A 25 -23.45 45.43 -8.95
C LEU A 25 -22.30 44.96 -8.05
N VAL A 26 -21.83 45.80 -7.13
CA VAL A 26 -20.78 45.41 -6.17
C VAL A 26 -21.27 44.29 -5.26
N ALA A 27 -22.50 44.37 -4.76
CA ALA A 27 -23.11 43.33 -3.94
C ALA A 27 -23.23 42.00 -4.70
N ALA A 28 -23.62 42.03 -5.99
CA ALA A 28 -23.71 40.84 -6.82
C ALA A 28 -22.36 40.16 -7.04
N VAL A 29 -21.30 40.94 -7.32
CA VAL A 29 -19.93 40.39 -7.46
C VAL A 29 -19.43 39.83 -6.13
N ALA A 30 -19.64 40.54 -5.02
CA ALA A 30 -19.26 40.07 -3.69
C ALA A 30 -19.97 38.77 -3.31
N ALA A 31 -21.28 38.66 -3.57
CA ALA A 31 -22.05 37.44 -3.36
C ALA A 31 -21.56 36.28 -4.22
N ALA A 32 -21.26 36.52 -5.50
CA ALA A 32 -20.74 35.50 -6.41
C ALA A 32 -19.39 34.94 -5.93
N VAL A 33 -18.47 35.80 -5.49
CA VAL A 33 -17.17 35.40 -4.93
C VAL A 33 -17.34 34.62 -3.62
N LEU A 34 -18.26 35.07 -2.75
CA LEU A 34 -18.54 34.40 -1.48
C LEU A 34 -19.09 32.98 -1.72
N ILE A 35 -20.05 32.82 -2.62
CA ILE A 35 -20.62 31.52 -2.98
C ILE A 35 -19.56 30.61 -3.60
N ASN A 36 -18.75 31.13 -4.53
CA ASN A 36 -17.70 30.34 -5.16
C ASN A 36 -16.68 29.84 -4.13
N THR A 37 -16.25 30.73 -3.23
CA THR A 37 -15.30 30.38 -2.16
C THR A 37 -15.90 29.36 -1.20
N ALA A 38 -17.16 29.55 -0.77
CA ALA A 38 -17.87 28.61 0.08
C ALA A 38 -18.02 27.23 -0.58
N GLY A 39 -18.35 27.19 -1.87
CA GLY A 39 -18.45 25.95 -2.64
C GLY A 39 -17.11 25.21 -2.73
N GLN A 40 -16.01 25.91 -3.02
CA GLN A 40 -14.68 25.30 -3.03
C GLN A 40 -14.29 24.74 -1.65
N LEU A 41 -14.57 25.49 -0.58
CA LEU A 41 -14.32 25.05 0.80
C LEU A 41 -15.15 23.82 1.16
N GLN A 42 -16.41 23.76 0.73
CA GLN A 42 -17.29 22.61 0.97
C GLN A 42 -16.77 21.35 0.27
N THR A 43 -16.44 21.43 -1.03
CA THR A 43 -15.88 20.29 -1.76
C THR A 43 -14.57 19.81 -1.13
N ARG A 44 -13.69 20.74 -0.72
CA ARG A 44 -12.46 20.38 -0.01
C ARG A 44 -12.75 19.71 1.33
N ALA A 45 -13.68 20.24 2.13
CA ALA A 45 -14.04 19.66 3.42
C ALA A 45 -14.59 18.23 3.27
N GLN A 46 -15.42 17.98 2.26
CA GLN A 46 -15.96 16.65 1.96
C GLN A 46 -14.87 15.66 1.52
N THR A 47 -13.99 16.07 0.60
CA THR A 47 -12.89 15.22 0.14
C THR A 47 -11.91 14.94 1.27
N THR A 48 -11.52 15.95 2.05
CA THR A 48 -10.62 15.76 3.21
C THR A 48 -11.27 14.88 4.27
N GLY A 49 -12.55 15.08 4.60
CA GLY A 49 -13.26 14.21 5.54
C GLY A 49 -13.35 12.76 5.07
N SER A 50 -13.57 12.54 3.77
CA SER A 50 -13.62 11.19 3.19
C SER A 50 -12.24 10.54 3.13
N GLN A 51 -11.18 11.31 2.86
CA GLN A 51 -9.80 10.80 2.84
C GLN A 51 -9.28 10.49 4.24
N THR A 52 -9.56 11.34 5.23
CA THR A 52 -9.11 11.11 6.62
C THR A 52 -9.83 9.92 7.24
N THR A 53 -11.14 9.77 7.00
CA THR A 53 -11.89 8.59 7.45
C THR A 53 -11.35 7.31 6.82
N GLN A 54 -11.05 7.31 5.51
CA GLN A 54 -10.40 6.17 4.85
C GLN A 54 -9.00 5.89 5.42
N GLN A 55 -8.22 6.93 5.72
CA GLN A 55 -6.86 6.79 6.25
C GLN A 55 -6.82 6.20 7.67
N VAL A 56 -7.83 6.44 8.50
CA VAL A 56 -7.87 5.89 9.87
C VAL A 56 -8.62 4.57 9.95
N ALA A 57 -9.60 4.33 9.08
CA ALA A 57 -10.38 3.09 9.07
C ALA A 57 -9.68 1.96 8.30
N SER A 58 -8.86 2.29 7.31
CA SER A 58 -8.15 1.29 6.52
C SER A 58 -6.88 0.82 7.22
N GLY A 59 -6.51 -0.43 6.97
CA GLY A 59 -5.27 -0.99 7.49
C GLY A 59 -5.11 -2.44 7.09
N LEU A 60 -3.86 -2.90 7.10
CA LEU A 60 -3.52 -4.30 6.93
C LEU A 60 -3.21 -4.92 8.30
N GLY A 61 -3.70 -6.12 8.52
CA GLY A 61 -3.33 -6.98 9.64
C GLY A 61 -2.44 -8.12 9.14
N ILE A 62 -1.45 -8.49 9.94
CA ILE A 62 -0.64 -9.70 9.71
C ILE A 62 -1.21 -10.78 10.62
N GLN A 63 -1.59 -11.91 10.03
CA GLN A 63 -2.23 -13.00 10.75
C GLN A 63 -1.23 -14.04 11.24
N ALA A 64 -0.27 -14.39 10.39
CA ALA A 64 0.80 -15.32 10.71
C ALA A 64 2.01 -15.08 9.80
N ILE A 65 3.20 -15.40 10.29
CA ILE A 65 4.42 -15.39 9.49
C ILE A 65 5.05 -16.77 9.54
N TYR A 66 5.35 -17.34 8.38
CA TYR A 66 6.03 -18.61 8.27
C TYR A 66 7.37 -18.44 7.57
N GLY A 67 8.38 -19.18 8.04
CA GLY A 67 9.69 -19.29 7.41
C GLY A 67 9.94 -20.71 6.93
N GLN A 68 10.61 -20.84 5.79
CA GLN A 68 11.16 -22.11 5.33
C GLN A 68 12.67 -22.14 5.54
N ASP A 69 13.15 -23.21 6.17
CA ASP A 69 14.57 -23.54 6.25
C ASP A 69 15.12 -23.96 4.87
N SER A 70 16.34 -23.51 4.57
CA SER A 70 17.15 -23.91 3.42
C SER A 70 17.74 -25.31 3.57
N ASN A 71 17.94 -25.78 4.80
CA ASN A 71 18.58 -27.06 5.08
C ASN A 71 17.55 -28.17 5.34
N ILE A 72 17.69 -29.28 4.62
CA ILE A 72 16.81 -30.46 4.72
C ILE A 72 17.55 -31.63 5.39
N VAL A 73 18.87 -31.54 5.56
CA VAL A 73 19.76 -32.68 5.85
C VAL A 73 20.29 -32.66 7.27
N THR A 74 20.58 -31.49 7.84
CA THR A 74 21.09 -31.37 9.22
C THR A 74 20.21 -30.44 10.05
N PRO A 75 19.56 -30.93 11.11
CA PRO A 75 18.95 -30.07 12.12
C PRO A 75 19.98 -29.05 12.66
N GLU A 76 19.53 -27.85 13.04
CA GLU A 76 20.33 -26.85 13.78
C GLU A 76 21.43 -26.12 12.99
N ALA A 77 21.66 -26.40 11.70
CA ALA A 77 22.60 -25.64 10.85
C ALA A 77 21.92 -24.88 9.69
N GLY A 78 20.60 -24.73 9.75
CA GLY A 78 19.79 -24.11 8.71
C GLY A 78 19.67 -22.59 8.78
N LEU A 79 19.13 -21.99 7.72
CA LEU A 79 18.86 -20.56 7.53
C LEU A 79 17.46 -20.38 6.96
N ILE A 80 16.71 -19.36 7.38
CA ILE A 80 15.43 -19.06 6.74
C ILE A 80 15.71 -18.41 5.39
N GLU A 81 15.36 -19.13 4.32
CA GLU A 81 15.56 -18.70 2.93
C GLU A 81 14.32 -18.00 2.38
N TYR A 82 13.15 -18.58 2.64
CA TYR A 82 11.87 -18.07 2.17
C TYR A 82 10.97 -17.72 3.35
N MET A 83 10.20 -16.66 3.20
CA MET A 83 9.22 -16.21 4.19
C MET A 83 7.87 -15.98 3.52
N ALA A 84 6.80 -16.39 4.18
CA ALA A 84 5.43 -16.15 3.77
C ALA A 84 4.70 -15.42 4.90
N ILE A 85 4.23 -14.21 4.62
CA ILE A 85 3.50 -13.36 5.56
C ILE A 85 2.03 -13.34 5.15
N TYR A 86 1.16 -13.93 5.97
CA TYR A 86 -0.27 -13.92 5.73
C TYR A 86 -0.86 -12.59 6.18
N VAL A 87 -1.54 -11.92 5.26
CA VAL A 87 -2.13 -10.62 5.45
C VAL A 87 -3.61 -10.64 5.11
N THR A 88 -4.37 -9.95 5.94
CA THR A 88 -5.81 -9.70 5.76
C THR A 88 -6.08 -8.24 6.07
N PRO A 89 -6.92 -7.53 5.30
CA PRO A 89 -7.32 -6.18 5.64
C PRO A 89 -8.13 -6.18 6.94
N ASN A 90 -7.96 -5.13 7.76
CA ASN A 90 -8.69 -5.00 9.01
C ASN A 90 -10.20 -4.84 8.76
N ALA A 91 -11.03 -5.21 9.73
CA ALA A 91 -12.47 -5.01 9.65
C ALA A 91 -12.80 -3.52 9.47
N GLY A 92 -13.67 -3.21 8.50
CA GLY A 92 -14.01 -1.83 8.15
C GLY A 92 -12.99 -1.11 7.25
N SER A 93 -11.92 -1.80 6.83
CA SER A 93 -11.00 -1.27 5.84
C SER A 93 -11.65 -1.13 4.47
N SER A 94 -11.31 -0.06 3.77
CA SER A 94 -11.53 0.02 2.33
C SER A 94 -10.68 -1.03 1.59
N PRO A 95 -11.01 -1.37 0.34
CA PRO A 95 -10.19 -2.25 -0.48
C PRO A 95 -8.76 -1.72 -0.60
N ILE A 96 -7.76 -2.58 -0.35
CA ILE A 96 -6.34 -2.21 -0.42
C ILE A 96 -5.71 -2.89 -1.62
N ASN A 97 -5.04 -2.12 -2.49
CA ASN A 97 -4.26 -2.68 -3.58
C ASN A 97 -2.87 -3.08 -3.08
N LEU A 98 -2.58 -4.38 -3.07
CA LEU A 98 -1.29 -4.92 -2.64
C LEU A 98 -0.17 -4.66 -3.65
N GLY A 99 -0.49 -4.28 -4.89
CA GLY A 99 0.49 -3.87 -5.89
C GLY A 99 1.19 -2.54 -5.59
N ASN A 100 0.57 -1.72 -4.74
CA ASN A 100 1.10 -0.42 -4.30
C ASN A 100 1.60 -0.44 -2.84
N VAL A 101 1.65 -1.62 -2.22
CA VAL A 101 2.18 -1.81 -0.86
C VAL A 101 3.70 -1.87 -0.92
N THR A 102 4.34 -1.31 0.10
CA THR A 102 5.77 -1.50 0.34
C THR A 102 5.98 -2.32 1.60
N VAL A 103 6.94 -3.24 1.55
CA VAL A 103 7.32 -4.05 2.71
C VAL A 103 8.73 -3.65 3.10
N SER A 104 8.92 -3.12 4.30
CA SER A 104 10.24 -2.83 4.84
C SER A 104 10.62 -3.91 5.85
N LEU A 105 11.83 -4.44 5.72
CA LEU A 105 12.40 -5.44 6.62
C LEU A 105 13.79 -4.99 7.07
N THR A 106 14.08 -5.14 8.35
CA THR A 106 15.34 -4.83 8.99
C THR A 106 15.89 -6.08 9.68
N TYR A 107 17.14 -6.39 9.40
CA TYR A 107 17.86 -7.53 9.94
C TYR A 107 19.34 -7.17 10.12
N GLN A 108 19.88 -7.38 11.32
CA GLN A 108 21.30 -7.15 11.64
C GLN A 108 21.84 -5.76 11.22
N GLY A 109 21.00 -4.72 11.33
CA GLY A 109 21.34 -3.35 10.92
C GLY A 109 21.16 -3.04 9.44
N PHE A 110 20.87 -4.04 8.60
CA PHE A 110 20.50 -3.85 7.19
C PHE A 110 19.00 -3.68 7.06
N SER A 111 18.57 -2.64 6.34
CA SER A 111 17.16 -2.40 6.04
C SER A 111 16.92 -2.49 4.54
N ALA A 112 15.95 -3.32 4.15
CA ALA A 112 15.49 -3.49 2.79
C ALA A 112 14.06 -2.94 2.65
N SER A 113 13.75 -2.40 1.48
CA SER A 113 12.40 -2.00 1.09
C SER A 113 12.02 -2.75 -0.17
N LEU A 114 10.99 -3.57 -0.07
CA LEU A 114 10.50 -4.43 -1.12
C LEU A 114 9.23 -3.85 -1.74
N THR A 115 9.15 -3.97 -3.06
CA THR A 115 8.00 -3.56 -3.87
C THR A 115 7.35 -4.77 -4.52
N TYR A 116 6.11 -4.65 -4.98
CA TYR A 116 5.46 -5.76 -5.67
C TYR A 116 6.21 -6.12 -6.96
N ALA A 117 6.51 -7.41 -7.15
CA ALA A 117 7.18 -7.91 -8.34
C ALA A 117 6.29 -7.66 -9.58
N PRO A 118 6.73 -6.88 -10.57
CA PRO A 118 5.96 -6.73 -11.80
C PRO A 118 5.92 -8.07 -12.55
N SER A 119 4.82 -8.33 -13.26
CA SER A 119 4.74 -9.37 -14.29
C SER A 119 5.59 -8.94 -15.51
N ASN A 120 6.91 -8.90 -15.35
CA ASN A 120 7.84 -8.42 -16.35
C ASN A 120 8.25 -9.56 -17.29
N ALA A 121 7.32 -9.99 -18.13
CA ALA A 121 7.71 -10.81 -19.26
C ALA A 121 6.88 -10.48 -20.51
N THR A 122 7.44 -9.60 -21.33
CA THR A 122 7.15 -9.53 -22.76
C THR A 122 7.83 -10.72 -23.45
N GLY A 123 7.05 -11.61 -24.08
CA GLY A 123 7.54 -12.73 -24.90
C GLY A 123 7.25 -14.14 -24.35
N ALA A 124 7.86 -15.17 -24.95
CA ALA A 124 7.59 -16.60 -24.70
C ALA A 124 7.91 -17.13 -23.28
N LYS A 125 8.30 -16.25 -22.35
CA LYS A 125 8.59 -16.52 -20.93
C LYS A 125 7.60 -15.82 -19.97
N ALA A 126 6.52 -15.23 -20.50
CA ALA A 126 5.44 -14.57 -19.74
C ALA A 126 5.02 -15.37 -18.50
N SER A 127 4.67 -16.64 -18.70
CA SER A 127 4.16 -17.53 -17.66
C SER A 127 5.17 -17.96 -16.57
N SER A 128 6.45 -17.56 -16.68
CA SER A 128 7.50 -17.95 -15.73
C SER A 128 7.88 -16.86 -14.72
N TYR A 129 7.41 -15.63 -14.90
CA TYR A 129 7.71 -14.48 -14.03
C TYR A 129 6.42 -13.78 -13.60
N GLU A 130 5.56 -14.52 -12.91
CA GLU A 130 4.33 -13.95 -12.34
C GLU A 130 4.61 -13.46 -10.93
N GLY A 131 4.38 -12.17 -10.66
CA GLY A 131 4.42 -11.63 -9.30
C GLY A 131 3.25 -12.09 -8.46
N TYR A 132 2.15 -12.51 -9.10
CA TYR A 132 0.95 -13.02 -8.48
C TYR A 132 0.73 -14.50 -8.79
N HIS A 133 0.44 -15.26 -7.75
CA HIS A 133 0.07 -16.65 -7.80
C HIS A 133 -1.28 -16.86 -7.11
N SER A 134 -1.99 -17.90 -7.52
CA SER A 134 -3.28 -18.26 -6.93
C SER A 134 -3.23 -19.67 -6.37
N ALA A 135 -3.60 -19.81 -5.10
CA ALA A 135 -3.84 -21.06 -4.38
C ALA A 135 -5.28 -21.14 -3.85
N ILE A 136 -6.23 -20.44 -4.50
CA ILE A 136 -7.65 -20.37 -4.08
C ILE A 136 -8.32 -21.76 -4.04
N GLY A 137 -7.86 -22.70 -4.87
CA GLY A 137 -8.31 -24.10 -4.86
C GLY A 137 -7.61 -24.98 -3.81
N GLY A 138 -6.79 -24.39 -2.94
CA GLY A 138 -5.88 -25.08 -2.04
C GLY A 138 -4.51 -25.32 -2.67
N THR A 139 -3.48 -25.43 -1.83
CA THR A 139 -2.14 -25.86 -2.23
C THR A 139 -1.57 -26.80 -1.19
N ALA A 140 -0.82 -27.81 -1.63
CA ALA A 140 -0.13 -28.73 -0.74
C ALA A 140 1.13 -28.11 -0.10
N ASN A 141 1.69 -27.06 -0.73
CA ASN A 141 2.89 -26.40 -0.22
C ASN A 141 2.96 -24.93 -0.70
N VAL A 142 2.80 -24.00 0.24
CA VAL A 142 2.89 -22.54 0.00
C VAL A 142 4.31 -22.07 -0.30
N PHE A 143 5.33 -22.90 -0.05
CA PHE A 143 6.72 -22.65 -0.40
C PHE A 143 7.18 -23.40 -1.67
N SER A 144 6.26 -23.77 -2.56
CA SER A 144 6.63 -24.28 -3.88
C SER A 144 7.44 -23.23 -4.65
N LEU A 145 8.57 -23.63 -5.25
CA LEU A 145 9.43 -22.73 -6.05
C LEU A 145 8.69 -22.04 -7.19
N THR A 146 7.56 -22.61 -7.64
CA THR A 146 6.67 -21.99 -8.63
C THR A 146 6.13 -20.65 -8.17
N TYR A 147 5.85 -20.48 -6.87
CA TYR A 147 5.31 -19.23 -6.32
C TYR A 147 6.37 -18.16 -6.05
N PHE A 148 7.65 -18.56 -6.15
CA PHE A 148 8.80 -17.68 -5.95
C PHE A 148 9.50 -17.37 -7.27
N SER A 149 8.93 -17.74 -8.42
CA SER A 149 9.63 -17.67 -9.71
C SER A 149 10.01 -16.24 -10.10
N ALA A 150 9.19 -15.25 -9.73
CA ALA A 150 9.49 -13.82 -9.92
C ALA A 150 10.62 -13.30 -9.01
N ILE A 151 10.86 -13.95 -7.86
CA ILE A 151 11.73 -13.47 -6.77
C ILE A 151 12.90 -14.43 -6.45
N ASN A 152 13.15 -15.45 -7.27
CA ASN A 152 14.18 -16.46 -7.01
C ASN A 152 15.62 -15.93 -7.26
N GLY A 153 15.81 -14.96 -8.17
CA GLY A 153 17.13 -14.40 -8.50
C GLY A 153 17.51 -13.15 -7.70
N THR A 154 18.80 -12.94 -7.44
CA THR A 154 19.33 -11.81 -6.63
C THR A 154 18.95 -10.42 -7.15
N ALA A 155 18.75 -10.25 -8.46
CA ALA A 155 18.35 -8.96 -9.03
C ALA A 155 16.91 -8.55 -8.67
N ASN A 156 15.97 -9.50 -8.72
CA ASN A 156 14.55 -9.22 -8.45
C ASN A 156 14.18 -9.53 -7.00
N GLY A 157 14.66 -10.65 -6.45
CA GLY A 157 14.37 -11.08 -5.08
C GLY A 157 14.98 -10.19 -4.01
N SER A 158 15.94 -9.31 -4.34
CA SER A 158 16.50 -8.36 -3.37
C SER A 158 15.61 -7.15 -3.11
N VAL A 159 14.72 -6.81 -4.06
CA VAL A 159 13.91 -5.58 -4.04
C VAL A 159 12.42 -5.83 -4.29
N HIS A 160 12.03 -7.07 -4.58
CA HIS A 160 10.65 -7.42 -4.88
C HIS A 160 10.09 -8.55 -3.99
N PHE A 161 8.78 -8.48 -3.74
CA PHE A 161 7.99 -9.56 -3.14
C PHE A 161 6.97 -10.10 -4.15
N ALA A 162 6.58 -11.36 -3.99
CA ALA A 162 5.49 -11.97 -4.74
C ALA A 162 4.24 -12.08 -3.86
N LEU A 163 3.09 -12.27 -4.49
CA LEU A 163 1.79 -12.39 -3.83
C LEU A 163 1.17 -13.75 -4.14
N LEU A 164 0.57 -14.36 -3.13
CA LEU A 164 -0.15 -15.62 -3.25
C LEU A 164 -1.58 -15.43 -2.72
N GLY A 165 -2.58 -15.58 -3.59
CA GLY A 165 -3.98 -15.58 -3.18
C GLY A 165 -4.37 -16.92 -2.54
N VAL A 166 -4.69 -16.89 -1.25
CA VAL A 166 -5.06 -18.08 -0.46
C VAL A 166 -6.58 -18.20 -0.37
N ALA A 167 -7.26 -17.11 -0.02
CA ALA A 167 -8.72 -17.02 -0.04
C ALA A 167 -9.16 -15.77 -0.80
N ASN A 168 -10.14 -15.94 -1.69
CA ASN A 168 -10.65 -14.85 -2.54
C ASN A 168 -12.16 -14.97 -2.63
N ALA A 169 -12.85 -14.65 -1.54
CA ALA A 169 -14.31 -14.72 -1.47
C ALA A 169 -14.96 -13.65 -2.35
N THR A 170 -14.30 -12.50 -2.50
CA THR A 170 -14.83 -11.34 -3.24
C THR A 170 -14.53 -11.38 -4.74
N LYS A 171 -13.61 -12.24 -5.17
CA LYS A 171 -13.07 -12.30 -6.54
C LYS A 171 -12.34 -11.02 -6.98
N SER A 172 -11.94 -10.16 -6.04
CA SER A 172 -11.22 -8.91 -6.34
C SER A 172 -9.73 -9.11 -6.61
N ILE A 173 -9.16 -10.25 -6.18
CA ILE A 173 -7.74 -10.53 -6.34
C ILE A 173 -7.47 -11.09 -7.74
N THR A 174 -6.84 -10.27 -8.58
CA THR A 174 -6.37 -10.66 -9.92
C THR A 174 -4.87 -10.40 -10.06
N GLY A 175 -4.20 -11.06 -11.01
CA GLY A 175 -2.74 -10.88 -11.19
C GLY A 175 -2.34 -9.46 -11.59
N THR A 176 -3.19 -8.77 -12.34
CA THR A 176 -2.98 -7.37 -12.74
C THR A 176 -3.38 -6.39 -11.64
N TYR A 177 -4.42 -6.73 -10.86
CA TYR A 177 -4.95 -5.91 -9.78
C TYR A 177 -5.15 -6.77 -8.53
N PRO A 178 -4.12 -6.93 -7.68
CA PRO A 178 -4.22 -7.70 -6.44
C PRO A 178 -4.87 -6.83 -5.36
N VAL A 179 -6.17 -6.60 -5.47
CA VAL A 179 -6.95 -5.84 -4.49
C VAL A 179 -7.52 -6.79 -3.45
N VAL A 180 -7.19 -6.56 -2.19
CA VAL A 180 -7.68 -7.35 -1.05
C VAL A 180 -8.84 -6.62 -0.37
N GLN A 181 -9.91 -7.35 -0.06
CA GLN A 181 -11.08 -6.85 0.65
C GLN A 181 -11.32 -7.65 1.94
N PRO A 182 -12.10 -7.12 2.91
CA PRO A 182 -12.45 -7.86 4.11
C PRO A 182 -13.11 -9.21 3.77
N GLY A 183 -12.51 -10.31 4.24
CA GLY A 183 -12.92 -11.67 3.93
C GLY A 183 -12.00 -12.41 2.93
N ASP A 184 -11.05 -11.70 2.32
CA ASP A 184 -9.99 -12.30 1.51
C ASP A 184 -8.71 -12.48 2.34
N GLU A 185 -7.88 -13.43 1.91
CA GLU A 185 -6.60 -13.74 2.54
C GLU A 185 -5.50 -13.88 1.48
N MET A 186 -4.40 -13.18 1.70
CA MET A 186 -3.26 -13.11 0.82
C MET A 186 -1.99 -13.44 1.58
N ALA A 187 -1.06 -14.18 0.97
CA ALA A 187 0.29 -14.35 1.51
C ALA A 187 1.27 -13.51 0.69
N ILE A 188 2.08 -12.70 1.37
CA ILE A 188 3.22 -11.99 0.80
C ILE A 188 4.42 -12.93 0.89
N LEU A 189 4.97 -13.29 -0.26
CA LEU A 189 6.11 -14.19 -0.38
C LEU A 189 7.40 -13.39 -0.58
N ILE A 190 8.40 -13.68 0.23
CA ILE A 190 9.68 -12.96 0.25
C ILE A 190 10.82 -13.97 0.21
N ASN A 191 11.77 -13.73 -0.70
CA ASN A 191 13.02 -14.46 -0.74
C ASN A 191 14.06 -13.76 0.12
N VAL A 192 14.11 -14.12 1.39
CA VAL A 192 14.96 -13.51 2.40
C VAL A 192 16.45 -13.71 2.10
N SER A 193 16.83 -14.85 1.51
CA SER A 193 18.22 -15.08 1.11
C SER A 193 18.67 -14.13 0.01
N ALA A 194 17.78 -13.77 -0.93
CA ALA A 194 18.07 -12.77 -1.95
C ALA A 194 18.07 -11.33 -1.41
N VAL A 195 17.16 -11.00 -0.48
CA VAL A 195 17.09 -9.69 0.19
C VAL A 195 18.35 -9.38 0.97
N PHE A 196 18.81 -10.32 1.79
CA PHE A 196 19.93 -10.09 2.71
C PHE A 196 21.26 -10.74 2.26
N GLY A 197 21.27 -11.56 1.20
CA GLY A 197 22.47 -12.20 0.66
C GLY A 197 23.20 -11.43 -0.44
N GLY A 198 22.64 -10.33 -0.96
CA GLY A 198 23.22 -9.51 -2.04
C GLY A 198 24.15 -8.38 -1.58
N VAL A 199 24.35 -8.18 -0.27
CA VAL A 199 25.26 -7.14 0.24
C VAL A 199 26.71 -7.63 0.18
N SER A 200 27.38 -7.34 -0.92
CA SER A 200 28.83 -7.53 -1.10
C SER A 200 29.59 -6.97 0.11
N GLY A 201 30.21 -7.86 0.89
CA GLY A 201 30.99 -7.51 2.08
C GLY A 201 30.31 -7.80 3.43
N SER A 202 29.09 -8.33 3.45
CA SER A 202 28.40 -8.69 4.70
C SER A 202 28.54 -10.18 5.00
N ALA A 203 29.02 -10.52 6.21
CA ALA A 203 29.07 -11.88 6.76
C ALA A 203 27.67 -12.43 7.13
N VAL A 204 26.61 -11.91 6.52
CA VAL A 204 25.26 -12.43 6.63
C VAL A 204 25.18 -13.65 5.74
N SER A 205 25.35 -14.82 6.35
CA SER A 205 24.98 -16.12 5.76
C SER A 205 23.64 -15.99 5.05
N THR A 206 23.55 -16.44 3.81
CA THR A 206 22.45 -16.22 2.85
C THR A 206 21.05 -16.58 3.39
N GLY A 207 20.46 -15.73 4.22
CA GLY A 207 19.17 -15.92 4.90
C GLY A 207 19.15 -15.35 6.35
N ILE A 208 18.06 -15.60 7.09
CA ILE A 208 18.00 -15.25 8.53
C ILE A 208 18.59 -16.40 9.35
N ALA A 209 19.57 -16.06 10.19
CA ALA A 209 20.19 -16.99 11.12
C ALA A 209 19.34 -17.21 12.38
N GLN A 210 19.61 -18.31 13.07
CA GLN A 210 18.93 -18.72 14.29
C GLN A 210 19.16 -17.69 15.42
N GLY A 211 18.14 -17.49 16.25
CA GLY A 211 18.18 -16.54 17.38
C GLY A 211 18.24 -15.06 17.00
N GLN A 212 18.19 -14.72 15.71
CA GLN A 212 18.25 -13.33 15.26
C GLN A 212 16.87 -12.69 15.20
N GLN A 213 16.82 -11.40 15.53
CA GLN A 213 15.61 -10.61 15.44
C GLN A 213 15.44 -10.02 14.04
N VAL A 214 14.21 -10.08 13.54
CA VAL A 214 13.78 -9.37 12.33
C VAL A 214 12.65 -8.43 12.73
N SER A 215 12.73 -7.20 12.26
CA SER A 215 11.67 -6.21 12.41
C SER A 215 11.31 -5.62 11.06
N GLY A 216 10.11 -5.08 10.93
CA GLY A 216 9.66 -4.53 9.66
C GLY A 216 8.26 -4.00 9.71
N THR A 217 7.81 -3.48 8.58
CA THR A 217 6.42 -3.04 8.41
C THR A 217 5.92 -3.33 6.99
N VAL A 218 4.63 -3.61 6.89
CA VAL A 218 3.89 -3.67 5.61
C VAL A 218 3.06 -2.39 5.55
N SER A 219 3.44 -1.46 4.67
CA SER A 219 2.77 -0.17 4.53
C SER A 219 1.85 -0.16 3.30
N PRO A 220 0.52 -0.05 3.49
CA PRO A 220 -0.39 0.23 2.39
C PRO A 220 -0.31 1.69 1.94
N GLN A 221 -0.88 1.98 0.77
CA GLN A 221 -0.99 3.35 0.24
C GLN A 221 -1.88 4.24 1.12
N THR A 222 -2.90 3.64 1.74
CA THR A 222 -3.79 4.30 2.70
C THR A 222 -4.07 3.35 3.85
N GLY A 223 -4.22 3.90 5.04
CA GLY A 223 -4.42 3.12 6.25
C GLY A 223 -3.19 2.94 7.13
N ALA A 224 -3.38 2.22 8.23
CA ALA A 224 -2.31 1.90 9.18
C ALA A 224 -1.36 0.80 8.63
N PRO A 225 -0.03 0.96 8.82
CA PRO A 225 0.93 -0.08 8.48
C PRO A 225 0.85 -1.24 9.46
N ALA A 226 1.06 -2.46 8.97
CA ALA A 226 1.16 -3.66 9.80
C ALA A 226 2.61 -3.85 10.25
N SER A 227 2.86 -4.07 11.55
CA SER A 227 4.21 -4.31 12.06
C SER A 227 4.59 -5.78 12.00
N ILE A 228 5.80 -6.06 11.51
CA ILE A 228 6.45 -7.37 11.55
C ILE A 228 7.47 -7.33 12.68
N SER A 229 7.40 -8.27 13.62
CA SER A 229 8.47 -8.45 14.60
C SER A 229 8.49 -9.88 15.08
N PHE A 230 9.60 -10.56 14.84
CA PHE A 230 9.82 -11.90 15.33
C PHE A 230 11.30 -12.12 15.62
N THR A 231 11.56 -13.13 16.45
CA THR A 231 12.91 -13.64 16.70
C THR A 231 12.95 -15.06 16.16
N SER A 232 13.88 -15.32 15.24
CA SER A 232 14.04 -16.67 14.69
C SER A 232 14.39 -17.66 15.81
N PRO A 233 13.80 -18.86 15.86
CA PRO A 233 14.17 -19.89 16.84
C PRO A 233 15.67 -20.20 16.84
N ILE A 234 16.18 -20.63 17.99
CA ILE A 234 17.59 -21.05 18.16
C ILE A 234 17.89 -22.44 17.59
N ALA A 235 16.87 -23.19 17.19
CA ALA A 235 17.00 -24.52 16.60
C ALA A 235 15.83 -24.75 15.63
N TYR A 236 16.14 -25.12 14.40
CA TYR A 236 15.15 -25.46 13.38
C TYR A 236 14.86 -26.95 13.42
N THR A 237 13.65 -27.29 13.89
CA THR A 237 13.20 -28.68 14.09
C THR A 237 12.31 -29.18 12.96
N THR A 238 11.73 -28.27 12.18
CA THR A 238 10.89 -28.55 11.01
C THR A 238 11.29 -27.66 9.84
N ARG A 239 11.07 -28.15 8.62
CA ARG A 239 11.42 -27.40 7.40
C ARG A 239 10.62 -26.10 7.26
N VAL A 240 9.37 -26.09 7.73
CA VAL A 240 8.52 -24.90 7.79
C VAL A 240 8.20 -24.64 9.26
N MET A 241 8.38 -23.39 9.70
CA MET A 241 8.14 -22.97 11.07
C MET A 241 7.31 -21.70 11.09
N GLN A 242 6.46 -21.57 12.10
CA GLN A 242 5.80 -20.31 12.40
C GLN A 242 6.75 -19.41 13.19
N LEU A 243 6.87 -18.15 12.75
CA LEU A 243 7.75 -17.13 13.31
C LEU A 243 6.96 -16.10 14.13
N GLN A 244 5.71 -15.82 13.73
CA GLN A 244 4.77 -14.94 14.39
C GLN A 244 3.35 -15.51 14.30
#